data_AF-A0A2E6P6B0-F1
#
_entry.id   AF-A0A2E6P6B0-F1
#
_cell.length_a   1.000
_cell.length_b   1.000
_cell.length_c   1.000
_cell.angle_alpha   90.00
_cell.angle_beta   90.00
_cell.angle_gamma   90.00
#
_symmetry.space_group_name_H-M   'P 1'
#
loop_
_entity.id
_entity.type
_entity.pdbx_description
1 polymer ?
#
loop_
_entity_poly.entity_id
_entity_poly.type
_entity_poly.pdbx_seq_one_letter_code
_entity_poly.pdbx_strand_id
1 'polypeptide(L)' 'MMSLNKIAAAIADILPGDLSDEVRKSINIGVQSVLEKMDLVTREEFEVQEKVLARTRQKLEVLEERMREIEKMGLTESE' A
#
# COMPACT_ATOMS: atom_id res chain seq x y z
N MET A 1 -9.04 2.04 -7.19
CA MET A 1 -8.90 3.10 -6.17
C MET A 1 -8.56 4.44 -6.85
N MET A 2 -8.89 5.57 -6.22
CA MET A 2 -8.75 6.92 -6.79
C MET A 2 -7.29 7.24 -7.16
N SER A 3 -7.06 7.85 -8.33
CA SER A 3 -5.77 8.45 -8.67
C SER A 3 -5.55 9.71 -7.82
N LEU A 4 -4.30 10.09 -7.58
CA LEU A 4 -3.96 11.33 -6.85
C LEU A 4 -4.65 12.57 -7.45
N ASN A 5 -4.77 12.59 -8.78
CA ASN A 5 -5.51 13.63 -9.50
C ASN A 5 -7.00 13.71 -9.11
N LYS A 6 -7.63 12.59 -8.74
CA LYS A 6 -9.03 12.58 -8.28
C LYS A 6 -9.16 13.09 -6.84
N ILE A 7 -8.15 12.88 -6.00
CA ILE A 7 -8.11 13.44 -4.65
C ILE A 7 -7.95 14.96 -4.72
N ALA A 8 -7.03 15.45 -5.56
CA ALA A 8 -6.87 16.88 -5.79
C ALA A 8 -8.16 17.52 -6.34
N ALA A 9 -8.83 16.89 -7.31
CA ALA A 9 -10.10 17.37 -7.85
C ALA A 9 -11.24 17.34 -6.81
N ALA A 10 -11.35 16.28 -6.00
CA ALA A 10 -12.36 16.18 -4.95
C ALA A 10 -12.16 17.25 -3.86
N ILE A 11 -10.92 17.58 -3.52
CA ILE A 11 -10.61 18.68 -2.59
C ILE A 11 -11.00 20.02 -3.20
N ALA A 12 -10.75 20.22 -4.50
CA ALA A 12 -11.13 21.44 -5.21
C ALA A 12 -12.67 21.64 -5.28
N ASP A 13 -13.44 20.56 -5.41
CA ASP A 13 -14.91 20.59 -5.46
C ASP A 13 -15.56 20.91 -4.10
N ILE A 14 -14.87 20.67 -2.99
CA ILE A 14 -15.35 20.99 -1.63
C ILE A 14 -15.12 22.47 -1.29
N LEU A 15 -14.31 23.18 -2.06
CA LEU A 15 -14.02 24.60 -1.83
C LEU A 15 -15.25 25.47 -2.14
N PRO A 16 -15.56 26.47 -1.28
CA PRO A 16 -16.70 27.37 -1.48
C PRO A 16 -16.69 28.05 -2.86
N GLY A 17 -17.87 28.28 -3.42
CA GLY A 17 -18.07 28.81 -4.79
C GLY A 17 -17.51 30.21 -5.01
N ASP A 18 -17.41 31.01 -3.95
CA ASP A 18 -17.07 32.43 -3.93
C ASP A 18 -15.55 32.72 -3.89
N LEU A 19 -14.69 31.69 -3.84
CA LEU A 19 -13.25 31.88 -3.95
C LEU A 19 -12.84 32.28 -5.36
N SER A 20 -11.95 33.27 -5.46
CA SER A 20 -11.35 33.67 -6.73
C SER A 20 -10.53 32.53 -7.36
N ASP A 21 -10.45 32.52 -8.68
CA ASP A 21 -9.70 31.52 -9.45
C ASP A 21 -8.22 31.44 -9.02
N GLU A 22 -7.65 32.56 -8.60
CA GLU A 22 -6.27 32.65 -8.13
C GLU A 22 -6.05 31.95 -6.79
N VAL A 23 -7.03 32.04 -5.87
CA VAL A 23 -7.00 31.30 -4.60
C VAL A 23 -7.23 29.81 -4.85
N ARG A 24 -8.15 29.44 -5.74
CA ARG A 24 -8.36 28.04 -6.15
C ARG A 24 -7.09 27.41 -6.72
N LYS A 25 -6.40 28.14 -7.60
CA LYS A 25 -5.12 27.70 -8.18
C LYS A 25 -4.04 27.51 -7.11
N SER A 26 -3.95 28.43 -6.17
CA SER A 26 -2.99 28.35 -5.05
C SER A 26 -3.27 27.13 -4.15
N ILE A 27 -4.55 26.84 -3.86
CA ILE A 27 -4.94 25.67 -3.08
C ILE A 27 -4.60 24.37 -3.83
N ASN A 28 -4.90 24.29 -5.13
CA ASN A 28 -4.54 23.11 -5.94
C ASN A 28 -3.03 22.82 -5.94
N ILE A 29 -2.21 23.86 -6.09
CA ILE A 29 -0.74 23.74 -6.02
C ILE A 29 -0.31 23.27 -4.61
N GLY A 30 -0.91 23.82 -3.56
CA GLY A 30 -0.64 23.41 -2.18
C GLY A 30 -0.98 21.93 -1.93
N VAL A 31 -2.14 21.47 -2.40
CA VAL A 31 -2.58 20.07 -2.29
C VAL A 31 -1.65 19.14 -3.05
N GLN A 32 -1.27 19.49 -4.29
CA GLN A 32 -0.30 18.71 -5.06
C GLN A 32 1.05 18.62 -4.33
N SER A 33 1.56 19.74 -3.80
CA SER A 33 2.83 19.73 -3.05
C SER A 33 2.77 18.90 -1.77
N VAL A 34 1.63 18.90 -1.07
CA VAL A 34 1.43 18.05 0.12
C VAL A 34 1.38 16.58 -0.28
N LEU A 35 0.64 16.22 -1.33
CA LEU A 35 0.57 14.85 -1.83
C LEU A 35 1.94 14.34 -2.30
N GLU A 36 2.74 15.17 -2.97
CA GLU A 36 4.12 14.84 -3.37
C GLU A 36 5.07 14.64 -2.19
N LYS A 37 4.81 15.33 -1.06
CA LYS A 37 5.59 15.17 0.18
C LYS A 37 5.14 13.99 1.03
N MET A 38 3.99 13.40 0.74
CA MET A 38 3.60 12.13 1.36
C MET A 38 4.48 11.02 0.78
N ASP A 39 4.89 10.06 1.61
CA ASP A 39 5.66 8.88 1.20
C ASP A 39 4.77 7.92 0.39
N LEU A 40 4.36 8.38 -0.78
CA LEU A 40 3.43 7.68 -1.66
C LEU A 40 4.23 6.67 -2.48
N VAL A 41 3.93 5.39 -2.27
CA VAL A 41 4.40 4.33 -3.16
C VAL A 41 3.53 4.28 -4.41
N THR A 42 4.15 4.03 -5.57
CA THR A 42 3.43 3.83 -6.81
C THR A 42 2.59 2.56 -6.74
N ARG A 43 1.56 2.49 -7.58
CA ARG A 43 0.73 1.29 -7.68
C ARG A 43 1.54 0.04 -8.07
N GLU A 44 2.50 0.21 -8.96
CA GLU A 44 3.37 -0.87 -9.41
C GLU A 44 4.25 -1.39 -8.27
N GLU A 45 4.85 -0.50 -7.47
CA GLU A 45 5.61 -0.89 -6.29
C GLU A 45 4.74 -1.62 -5.26
N PHE A 46 3.52 -1.15 -5.02
CA PHE A 46 2.58 -1.86 -4.14
C PHE A 46 2.27 -3.27 -4.63
N GLU A 47 1.96 -3.43 -5.92
CA GLU A 47 1.69 -4.74 -6.52
C GLU A 47 2.90 -5.69 -6.47
N VAL A 48 4.11 -5.15 -6.58
CA VAL A 48 5.34 -5.93 -6.37
C VAL A 48 5.43 -6.41 -4.92
N GLN A 49 5.18 -5.54 -3.93
CA GLN A 49 5.21 -5.93 -2.51
C GLN A 49 4.16 -6.98 -2.18
N GLU A 50 2.95 -6.88 -2.75
CA GLU A 50 1.89 -7.88 -2.60
C GLU A 50 2.35 -9.26 -3.11
N LYS A 51 3.00 -9.32 -4.27
CA LYS A 51 3.56 -10.56 -4.82
C LYS A 51 4.67 -11.13 -3.95
N VAL A 52 5.56 -10.27 -3.44
CA VAL A 52 6.63 -10.68 -2.53
C VAL A 52 6.04 -11.28 -1.25
N LEU A 53 5.02 -10.64 -0.68
CA LEU A 53 4.32 -11.13 0.51
C LEU A 53 3.64 -12.49 0.25
N ALA A 54 2.93 -12.64 -0.87
CA ALA A 54 2.30 -13.89 -1.25
C ALA A 54 3.32 -15.03 -1.37
N ARG A 55 4.44 -14.79 -2.06
CA ARG A 55 5.53 -15.76 -2.17
C ARG A 55 6.15 -16.11 -0.82
N THR A 56 6.25 -15.14 0.08
CA THR A 56 6.83 -15.34 1.40
C THR A 56 5.92 -16.20 2.27
N ARG A 57 4.60 -16.00 2.21
CA ARG A 57 3.61 -16.87 2.87
C ARG A 57 3.69 -18.31 2.37
N GLN A 58 3.74 -18.52 1.06
CA GLN A 58 3.90 -19.85 0.49
C GLN A 58 5.17 -20.56 0.96
N LYS A 59 6.30 -19.84 1.00
CA LYS A 59 7.55 -20.39 1.53
C LYS A 59 7.46 -20.72 3.02
N LEU A 60 6.77 -19.88 3.79
CA LEU A 60 6.55 -20.10 5.21
C LEU A 60 5.75 -21.39 5.44
N GLU A 61 4.65 -21.58 4.72
CA GLU A 61 3.82 -22.79 4.80
C GLU A 61 4.62 -24.06 4.52
N VAL A 62 5.49 -24.05 3.50
CA VAL A 62 6.37 -25.19 3.17
C VAL A 62 7.38 -25.46 4.29
N LEU A 63 7.96 -24.41 4.87
CA LEU A 63 8.90 -24.57 5.99
C LEU A 63 8.20 -25.09 7.24
N GLU A 64 6.99 -24.61 7.53
CA GLU A 64 6.17 -25.12 8.64
C GLU A 64 5.81 -26.60 8.44
N GLU A 65 5.49 -27.03 7.23
CA GLU A 65 5.22 -28.46 6.96
C GLU A 65 6.46 -29.31 7.18
N ARG A 66 7.61 -28.87 6.66
CA ARG A 66 8.90 -29.55 6.92
C ARG A 66 9.23 -29.63 8.41
N MET A 67 8.95 -28.57 9.16
CA MET A 67 9.15 -28.56 10.61
C MET A 67 8.25 -29.59 11.29
N ARG A 68 6.97 -29.66 10.90
CA ARG A 68 6.03 -30.68 11.40
C ARG A 68 6.48 -32.10 11.08
N GLU A 69 7.01 -32.34 9.88
CA GLU A 69 7.56 -33.65 9.49
C GLU A 69 8.75 -34.03 10.38
N ILE A 70 9.68 -33.10 10.61
CA ILE A 70 10.86 -33.32 11.47
C ILE A 70 10.44 -33.54 12.92
N GLU A 71 9.51 -32.73 13.46
CA GLU A 71 8.99 -32.90 14.81
C GLU A 71 8.33 -34.28 14.99
N LYS A 72 7.56 -34.75 14.00
CA LYS A 72 6.98 -36.10 14.03
C LYS A 72 8.05 -37.18 14.02
N MET A 73 9.09 -37.05 13.19
CA MET A 73 10.20 -38.02 13.14
C MET A 73 10.97 -38.07 14.47
N GLY A 74 11.25 -36.91 15.06
CA GLY A 74 11.93 -36.82 16.36
C GLY A 74 11.12 -37.38 17.53
N LEU A 75 9.79 -37.27 17.50
CA LEU A 75 8.92 -37.91 18.48
C LEU A 75 8.89 -39.44 18.32
N THR A 76 8.95 -39.97 17.08
CA THR A 76 8.94 -41.42 16.83
C THR A 76 10.24 -42.15 17.19
N GLU A 77 11.37 -41.44 17.37
CA GLU A 77 12.63 -42.05 17.85
C GLU A 77 12.74 -42.05 19.40
N SER A 78 11.80 -41.41 20.09
CA SER A 78 11.79 -41.30 21.56
C SER A 78 10.88 -42.31 22.28
N GLU A 79 10.20 -43.19 21.53
CA GLU A 79 9.41 -44.33 22.05
C GLU A 79 10.10 -45.67 21.75
#